data_AF-A0A5C8MHS4-F1
#
_entry.id   AF-A0A5C8MHS4-F1
#
_cell.length_a   1.000
_cell.length_b   1.000
_cell.length_c   1.000
_cell.angle_alpha   90.00
_cell.angle_beta   90.00
_cell.angle_gamma   90.00
#
_symmetry.space_group_name_H-M   'P 1'
#
loop_
_entity.id
_entity.type
_entity.pdbx_description
1 polymer ?
#
loop_
_entity_poly.entity_id
_entity_poly.type
_entity_poly.pdbx_seq_one_letter_code
_entity_poly.pdbx_strand_id
1 'polypeptide(L)'
;FNTGVMLMNLPLMRKEVRLEDIYQFIRDNRFKLVLPDQDVLNALYWDKIKPVDCYRYNYDARYYDMIQLLPNPKHDLHWIQKNTVFIHYCGKDKPWKENYKGELGFFYKQYSDILEFEEEKA
;
A
#
# COMPACT_ATOMS: atom_id res chain seq x y z
N PHE A 1 8.16 6.28 -3.67
CA PHE A 1 7.05 5.40 -4.07
C PHE A 1 6.71 4.43 -2.95
N ASN A 2 5.42 4.09 -2.79
CA ASN A 2 5.00 3.05 -1.85
C ASN A 2 5.25 1.66 -2.46
N THR A 3 5.78 0.71 -1.68
CA THR A 3 6.09 -0.65 -2.16
C THR A 3 4.97 -1.67 -1.95
N GLY A 4 3.83 -1.27 -1.38
CA GLY A 4 2.70 -2.18 -1.07
C GLY A 4 2.01 -2.79 -2.29
N VAL A 5 2.07 -2.12 -3.45
CA VAL A 5 1.60 -2.67 -4.73
C VAL A 5 2.62 -2.31 -5.80
N MET A 6 3.17 -3.33 -6.47
CA MET A 6 4.16 -3.16 -7.54
C MET A 6 3.89 -4.14 -8.67
N LEU A 7 3.82 -3.62 -9.90
CA LEU A 7 3.91 -4.44 -11.11
C LEU A 7 5.36 -4.51 -11.55
N MET A 8 5.97 -5.68 -11.40
CA MET A 8 7.41 -5.88 -11.58
C MET A 8 7.75 -6.46 -12.95
N ASN A 9 8.60 -5.77 -13.71
CA ASN A 9 9.18 -6.30 -14.94
C ASN A 9 10.36 -7.24 -14.61
N LEU A 10 10.05 -8.48 -14.25
CA LEU A 10 11.05 -9.45 -13.80
C LEU A 10 12.18 -9.70 -14.82
N PRO A 11 11.92 -9.85 -16.14
CA PRO A 11 13.00 -9.99 -17.12
C PRO A 11 13.98 -8.82 -17.12
N LEU A 12 13.51 -7.59 -16.97
CA LEU A 12 14.36 -6.41 -16.90
C LEU A 12 15.11 -6.34 -15.57
N MET A 13 14.42 -6.58 -14.45
CA MET A 13 15.04 -6.57 -13.13
C MET A 13 16.18 -7.58 -13.02
N ARG A 14 16.03 -8.79 -13.57
CA ARG A 14 17.10 -9.80 -13.59
C ARG A 14 18.35 -9.34 -14.36
N LYS A 15 18.23 -8.41 -15.31
CA LYS A 15 19.35 -7.86 -16.07
C LYS A 15 20.01 -6.68 -15.36
N GLU A 16 19.23 -5.84 -14.69
CA GLU A 16 19.68 -4.55 -14.18
C GLU A 16 19.93 -4.49 -12.67
N VAL A 17 19.17 -5.24 -11.88
CA VAL A 17 19.29 -5.22 -10.42
C VAL A 17 20.50 -6.05 -10.03
N ARG A 18 21.33 -5.49 -9.16
CA ARG A 18 22.48 -6.16 -8.54
C ARG A 18 22.25 -6.23 -7.04
N LEU A 19 22.44 -7.43 -6.50
CA LEU A 19 22.20 -7.67 -5.08
C LEU A 19 23.29 -6.99 -4.22
N GLU A 20 24.48 -6.87 -4.78
CA GLU A 20 25.64 -6.20 -4.20
C GLU A 20 25.35 -4.72 -3.93
N ASP A 21 24.73 -4.01 -4.88
CA ASP A 21 24.37 -2.60 -4.75
C ASP A 21 23.34 -2.39 -3.63
N ILE A 22 22.35 -3.27 -3.55
CA ILE A 22 21.33 -3.27 -2.49
C ILE A 22 21.98 -3.43 -1.13
N TYR A 23 22.83 -4.46 -0.96
CA TYR A 23 23.50 -4.70 0.31
C TYR A 23 24.47 -3.59 0.68
N GLN A 24 25.21 -3.04 -0.29
CA GLN A 24 26.12 -1.92 -0.07
C GLN A 24 25.33 -0.70 0.43
N PHE A 25 24.23 -0.35 -0.24
CA PHE A 25 23.39 0.77 0.16
C PHE A 25 22.82 0.59 1.57
N ILE A 26 22.34 -0.61 1.92
CA ILE A 26 21.86 -0.92 3.26
C ILE A 26 22.97 -0.74 4.30
N ARG A 27 24.18 -1.28 4.06
CA ARG A 27 25.31 -1.15 5.00
C ARG A 27 25.67 0.30 5.28
N ASP A 28 25.75 1.10 4.22
CA ASP A 28 26.17 2.50 4.28
C ASP A 28 25.10 3.42 4.89
N ASN A 29 23.83 3.03 4.79
CA ASN A 29 22.70 3.87 5.22
C ASN A 29 21.85 3.25 6.34
N ARG A 30 22.25 2.13 6.96
CA ARG A 30 21.43 1.36 7.91
C ARG A 30 20.75 2.17 9.02
N PHE A 31 21.39 3.24 9.50
CA PHE A 31 20.84 4.09 10.56
C PHE A 31 19.90 5.19 10.07
N LYS A 32 19.79 5.38 8.75
CA LYS A 32 18.95 6.38 8.08
C LYS A 32 17.69 5.78 7.46
N LEU A 33 17.61 4.45 7.35
CA LEU A 33 16.45 3.76 6.77
C LEU A 33 15.28 3.82 7.75
N VAL A 34 14.20 4.50 7.35
CA VAL A 34 12.95 4.61 8.11
C VAL A 34 12.00 3.48 7.71
N LEU A 35 11.94 3.19 6.41
CA LEU A 35 11.17 2.11 5.80
C LEU A 35 12.14 1.20 5.03
N PRO A 36 12.68 0.13 5.65
CA PRO A 36 13.92 -0.51 5.20
C PRO A 36 13.95 -0.88 3.71
N ASP A 37 12.98 -1.64 3.24
CA ASP A 37 12.87 -2.11 1.86
C ASP A 37 12.44 -0.99 0.89
N GLN A 38 11.48 -0.17 1.30
CA GLN A 38 10.94 0.93 0.49
C GLN A 38 11.98 2.02 0.23
N ASP A 39 12.77 2.38 1.24
CA ASP A 39 13.78 3.42 1.14
C ASP A 39 14.92 2.98 0.23
N VAL A 40 15.34 1.71 0.33
CA VAL A 40 16.35 1.13 -0.57
C VAL A 40 15.85 1.13 -2.02
N LEU A 41 14.62 0.68 -2.25
CA LEU A 41 14.02 0.65 -3.59
C LEU A 41 13.95 2.06 -4.20
N ASN A 42 13.49 3.04 -3.42
CA ASN A 42 13.40 4.42 -3.91
C ASN A 42 14.78 5.04 -4.13
N ALA A 43 15.73 4.83 -3.23
CA ALA A 43 17.05 5.44 -3.37
C ALA A 43 17.81 4.91 -4.60
N LEU A 44 17.70 3.61 -4.88
CA LEU A 44 18.45 2.96 -5.95
C LEU A 44 17.75 3.02 -7.32
N TYR A 45 16.41 3.10 -7.34
CA TYR A 45 15.63 2.87 -8.57
C TYR A 45 14.53 3.91 -8.84
N TRP A 46 14.47 5.05 -8.15
CA TRP A 46 13.40 6.04 -8.34
C TRP A 46 13.21 6.48 -9.79
N ASP A 47 14.30 6.57 -10.56
CA ASP A 47 14.33 6.98 -11.97
C ASP A 47 13.86 5.88 -12.93
N LYS A 48 13.85 4.62 -12.45
CA LYS A 48 13.37 3.45 -13.20
C LYS A 48 11.92 3.10 -12.90
N ILE A 49 11.32 3.72 -11.88
CA ILE A 49 9.94 3.45 -11.47
C ILE A 49 8.97 4.29 -12.29
N LYS A 50 7.99 3.62 -12.89
CA LYS A 50 6.87 4.28 -13.56
C LYS A 50 5.74 4.54 -12.56
N PRO A 51 5.39 5.79 -12.25
CA PRO A 51 4.28 6.09 -11.36
C PRO A 51 2.96 5.59 -11.93
N VAL A 52 2.08 5.12 -11.05
CA VAL A 52 0.66 4.87 -11.34
C VAL A 52 -0.20 5.66 -10.37
N ASP A 53 -1.46 5.88 -10.72
CA ASP A 53 -2.40 6.59 -9.85
C ASP A 53 -2.58 5.84 -8.52
N CYS A 54 -2.02 6.41 -7.45
CA CYS A 54 -2.08 5.81 -6.12
C CYS A 54 -3.51 5.77 -5.57
N TYR A 55 -4.39 6.68 -5.97
CA TYR A 55 -5.78 6.65 -5.55
C TYR A 55 -6.57 5.51 -6.22
N ARG A 56 -6.06 4.92 -7.30
CA ARG A 56 -6.67 3.75 -7.91
C ARG A 56 -6.01 2.46 -7.44
N TYR A 57 -4.69 2.42 -7.44
CA TYR A 57 -3.95 1.16 -7.31
C TYR A 57 -3.24 0.95 -5.97
N ASN A 58 -3.27 1.92 -5.06
CA ASN A 58 -2.61 1.80 -3.74
C ASN A 58 -3.16 2.86 -2.77
N TYR A 59 -4.47 2.87 -2.54
CA TYR A 59 -5.12 3.93 -1.76
C TYR A 59 -4.85 3.75 -0.26
N ASP A 60 -4.13 4.66 0.38
CA ASP A 60 -3.85 4.62 1.82
C ASP A 60 -5.13 4.88 2.63
N ALA A 61 -5.55 3.89 3.42
CA ALA A 61 -6.79 4.00 4.20
C ALA A 61 -6.74 5.15 5.22
N ARG A 62 -5.57 5.43 5.80
CA ARG A 62 -5.38 6.52 6.76
C ARG A 62 -5.49 7.89 6.09
N TYR A 63 -5.10 7.96 4.82
CA TYR A 63 -5.25 9.18 4.03
C TYR A 63 -6.73 9.51 3.83
N TYR A 64 -7.59 8.50 3.62
CA TYR A 64 -9.04 8.71 3.55
C TYR A 64 -9.58 9.39 4.81
N ASP A 65 -9.31 8.80 5.98
CA ASP A 65 -9.81 9.32 7.26
C ASP A 65 -9.31 10.76 7.50
N MET A 66 -8.05 11.04 7.16
CA MET A 66 -7.46 12.37 7.29
C MET A 66 -8.15 13.41 6.39
N ILE A 67 -8.44 13.08 5.12
CA ILE A 67 -9.05 14.03 4.20
C ILE A 67 -10.54 14.28 4.49
N GLN A 68 -11.25 13.33 5.12
CA GLN A 68 -12.65 13.54 5.52
C GLN A 68 -12.80 14.64 6.58
N LEU A 69 -11.72 15.00 7.28
CA LEU A 69 -11.71 16.12 8.23
C LEU A 69 -11.71 17.50 7.53
N LEU A 70 -11.49 17.56 6.21
CA LEU A 70 -11.48 18.79 5.44
C LEU A 70 -12.92 19.18 5.02
N PRO A 71 -13.25 20.47 4.87
CA PRO A 71 -14.60 20.92 4.55
C PRO A 71 -15.12 20.50 3.16
N ASN A 72 -14.23 20.07 2.26
CA ASN A 72 -14.59 19.54 0.95
C ASN A 72 -13.63 18.40 0.60
N PRO A 73 -13.87 17.18 1.13
CA PRO A 73 -12.97 16.05 0.93
C PRO A 73 -12.92 15.70 -0.54
N LYS A 74 -11.71 15.45 -1.06
CA LYS A 74 -11.49 15.17 -2.48
C LYS A 74 -12.18 13.90 -2.95
N HIS A 75 -12.28 12.88 -2.08
CA HIS A 75 -12.89 11.58 -2.38
C HIS A 75 -13.84 11.22 -1.24
N ASP A 76 -15.10 10.91 -1.56
CA ASP A 76 -16.06 10.31 -0.65
C ASP A 76 -16.09 8.77 -0.82
N LEU A 77 -16.88 8.06 -0.02
CA LEU A 77 -17.01 6.60 -0.14
C LEU A 77 -17.46 6.16 -1.55
N HIS A 78 -18.39 6.91 -2.17
CA HIS A 78 -18.89 6.57 -3.49
C HIS A 78 -17.79 6.64 -4.55
N TRP A 79 -16.94 7.65 -4.49
CA TRP A 79 -15.78 7.78 -5.36
C TRP A 79 -14.81 6.61 -5.18
N ILE A 80 -14.53 6.21 -3.93
CA ILE A 80 -13.65 5.07 -3.61
C ILE A 80 -14.19 3.79 -4.25
N GLN A 81 -15.48 3.48 -4.04
CA GLN A 81 -16.12 2.28 -4.59
C GLN A 81 -16.03 2.19 -6.12
N LYS A 82 -16.13 3.34 -6.79
CA LYS A 82 -16.15 3.40 -8.26
C LYS A 82 -14.75 3.41 -8.89
N ASN A 83 -13.74 3.93 -8.21
CA ASN A 83 -12.45 4.25 -8.82
C ASN A 83 -11.26 3.48 -8.23
N THR A 84 -11.35 3.07 -6.96
CA THR A 84 -10.26 2.41 -6.25
C THR A 84 -10.31 0.91 -6.49
N VAL A 85 -9.17 0.35 -6.90
CA VAL A 85 -8.96 -1.10 -7.10
C VAL A 85 -8.36 -1.73 -5.84
N PHE A 86 -7.37 -1.08 -5.23
CA PHE A 86 -6.69 -1.59 -4.04
C PHE A 86 -6.71 -0.56 -2.91
N ILE A 87 -7.31 -0.96 -1.78
CA ILE A 87 -7.23 -0.23 -0.51
C ILE A 87 -6.08 -0.81 0.30
N HIS A 88 -5.15 0.04 0.71
CA HIS A 88 -3.98 -0.33 1.50
C HIS A 88 -4.16 0.12 2.96
N TYR A 89 -4.46 -0.85 3.83
CA TYR A 89 -4.50 -0.67 5.29
C TYR A 89 -3.08 -0.71 5.88
N CYS A 90 -2.29 0.32 5.61
CA CYS A 90 -0.90 0.40 6.05
C CYS A 90 -0.77 0.87 7.52
N GLY A 91 0.39 0.62 8.14
CA GLY A 91 0.62 0.95 9.54
C GLY A 91 0.11 -0.12 10.52
N LYS A 92 0.05 0.24 11.81
CA LYS A 92 -0.24 -0.69 12.92
C LYS A 92 -1.73 -0.91 13.17
N ASP A 93 -2.57 0.05 12.81
CA ASP A 93 -4.02 -0.06 12.98
C ASP A 93 -4.62 -0.80 11.80
N LYS A 94 -5.40 -1.85 12.07
CA LYS A 94 -5.79 -2.84 11.06
C LYS A 94 -7.28 -3.15 11.16
N PRO A 95 -7.98 -3.32 10.02
CA PRO A 95 -9.43 -3.46 10.00
C PRO A 95 -9.97 -4.76 10.62
N TRP A 96 -9.13 -5.77 10.79
CA TRP A 96 -9.47 -7.01 11.51
C TRP A 96 -9.36 -6.90 13.04
N LYS A 97 -9.00 -5.73 13.58
CA LYS A 97 -8.99 -5.50 15.03
C LYS A 97 -10.34 -4.97 15.47
N GLU A 98 -10.82 -5.47 16.61
CA GLU A 98 -12.11 -5.08 17.19
C GLU A 98 -12.28 -3.56 17.38
N ASN A 99 -11.17 -2.86 17.62
CA ASN A 99 -11.16 -1.42 17.89
C ASN A 99 -10.75 -0.55 16.69
N TYR A 100 -10.76 -1.08 15.47
CA TYR A 100 -10.50 -0.30 14.27
C TYR A 100 -11.57 0.77 14.05
N LYS A 101 -11.14 2.02 13.78
CA LYS A 101 -12.05 3.17 13.65
C LYS A 101 -12.12 3.79 12.27
N GLY A 102 -11.25 3.37 11.35
CA GLY A 102 -11.22 3.92 10.00
C GLY A 102 -12.46 3.55 9.21
N GLU A 103 -13.00 4.50 8.44
CA GLU A 103 -14.28 4.30 7.77
C GLU A 103 -14.19 3.24 6.66
N LEU A 104 -13.05 3.18 5.97
CA LEU A 104 -12.80 2.18 4.93
C LEU A 104 -12.75 0.74 5.47
N GLY A 105 -12.69 0.53 6.79
CA GLY A 105 -12.72 -0.81 7.40
C GLY A 105 -13.98 -1.62 7.06
N PHE A 106 -15.07 -0.92 6.69
CA PHE A 106 -16.27 -1.55 6.17
C PHE A 106 -15.99 -2.49 4.99
N PHE A 107 -15.14 -2.08 4.03
CA PHE A 107 -14.82 -2.93 2.87
C PHE A 107 -14.13 -4.22 3.29
N TYR A 108 -13.16 -4.13 4.22
CA TYR A 108 -12.50 -5.32 4.73
C TYR A 108 -13.49 -6.28 5.39
N LYS A 109 -14.37 -5.75 6.25
CA LYS A 109 -15.39 -6.56 6.92
C LYS A 109 -16.32 -7.26 5.94
N GLN A 110 -16.78 -6.55 4.90
CA GLN A 110 -17.61 -7.15 3.84
C GLN A 110 -16.95 -8.38 3.20
N TYR A 111 -15.64 -8.31 2.91
CA TYR A 111 -14.92 -9.44 2.34
C TYR A 111 -14.63 -10.55 3.38
N SER A 112 -14.37 -10.18 4.65
CA SER A 112 -14.19 -11.15 5.75
C SER A 112 -15.45 -11.97 5.96
N ASP A 113 -16.61 -11.32 6.07
CA ASP A 113 -17.91 -11.97 6.28
C ASP A 113 -18.26 -12.94 5.12
N ILE A 114 -17.88 -12.61 3.88
CA ILE A 114 -18.07 -13.50 2.72
C ILE A 114 -17.19 -14.75 2.83
N LEU A 115 -15.92 -14.60 3.21
CA LEU A 115 -14.98 -15.72 3.32
C LEU A 115 -15.35 -16.66 4.48
N GLU A 116 -15.73 -16.12 5.63
CA GLU A 116 -16.18 -16.92 6.78
C GLU A 116 -17.42 -17.76 6.42
N PHE A 117 -18.36 -17.17 5.69
CA PHE A 117 -19.54 -17.88 5.21
C PHE A 117 -19.22 -18.99 4.19
N GLU A 118 -18.17 -18.84 3.38
CA GLU A 118 -17.71 -19.88 2.46
C GLU A 118 -17.01 -21.03 3.22
N GLU A 119 -16.24 -20.73 4.26
CA GLU A 119 -15.59 -21.73 5.11
C GLU A 119 -16.60 -22.56 5.91
N GLU A 120 -17.68 -21.96 6.42
CA GLU A 120 -18.75 -22.68 7.14
C GLU A 120 -19.54 -23.66 6.26
N LYS A 121 -19.47 -23.51 4.93
CA LYS A 121 -20.16 -24.37 3.95
C LYS A 121 -19.31 -25.48 3.36
N ALA A 122 -17.99 -25.45 3.57
CA ALA A 122 -17.03 -26.43 3.06
C ALA A 122 -16.90 -27.63 4.02
#